data_AF-A0A9D5XKN0-F1
#
_entry.id   AF-A0A9D5XKN0-F1
#
_cell.length_a   1.000
_cell.length_b   1.000
_cell.length_c   1.000
_cell.angle_alpha   90.00
_cell.angle_beta   90.00
_cell.angle_gamma   90.00
#
_symmetry.space_group_name_H-M   'P 1'
#
loop_
_entity.id
_entity.type
_entity.pdbx_description
1 polymer ?
#
loop_
_entity_poly.entity_id
_entity_poly.type
_entity_poly.pdbx_seq_one_letter_code
_entity_poly.pdbx_strand_id
1 'polypeptide(L)'
;MTKLQTLKPKLQVLDTRRVPTMQAGSWRTEGMTSTQRGYGYKWQKAREGFLRSHPLCVMCEAESRITVATVVDHKIPHRGDQALFWDKGNWQSLCATHHSRDKQREEARL
;
A
#
# COMPACT_ATOMS: atom_id res chain seq x y z
N MET A 1 56.13 20.66 -7.34
CA MET A 1 54.90 20.69 -6.52
C MET A 1 54.33 19.27 -6.48
N THR A 2 54.42 18.59 -5.34
CA THR A 2 53.92 17.21 -5.18
C THR A 2 52.40 17.22 -5.06
N LYS A 3 51.72 16.50 -5.95
CA LYS A 3 50.26 16.42 -6.00
C LYS A 3 49.79 15.50 -4.87
N LEU A 4 48.95 15.99 -3.97
CA LEU A 4 48.32 15.15 -2.95
C LEU A 4 47.48 14.06 -3.63
N GLN A 5 47.72 12.79 -3.29
CA GLN A 5 46.91 11.67 -3.73
C GLN A 5 45.69 11.55 -2.82
N THR A 6 44.49 11.64 -3.39
CA THR A 6 43.24 11.40 -2.67
C THR A 6 43.08 9.91 -2.38
N LEU A 7 42.74 9.57 -1.14
CA LEU A 7 42.48 8.19 -0.74
C LEU A 7 41.19 7.69 -1.40
N LYS A 8 41.20 6.45 -1.90
CA LYS A 8 39.99 5.82 -2.45
C LYS A 8 38.95 5.63 -1.34
N PRO A 9 37.67 5.95 -1.58
CA PRO A 9 36.61 5.76 -0.60
C PRO A 9 36.49 4.29 -0.20
N LYS A 10 36.45 4.02 1.11
CA LYS A 10 36.33 2.67 1.69
C LYS A 10 34.90 2.13 1.73
N LEU A 11 33.91 2.97 1.41
CA LEU A 11 32.50 2.58 1.43
C LEU A 11 32.16 1.83 0.13
N GLN A 12 31.64 0.61 0.27
CA GLN A 12 31.06 -0.12 -0.85
C GLN A 12 29.77 0.57 -1.26
N VAL A 13 29.62 0.82 -2.57
CA VAL A 13 28.39 1.38 -3.11
C VAL A 13 27.32 0.29 -3.05
N LEU A 14 26.19 0.58 -2.40
CA LEU A 14 25.03 -0.32 -2.37
C LEU A 14 24.58 -0.63 -3.79
N ASP A 15 24.32 -1.91 -4.08
CA ASP A 15 23.76 -2.32 -5.38
C ASP A 15 22.32 -1.83 -5.50
N THR A 16 22.15 -0.70 -6.19
CA THR A 16 20.86 -0.03 -6.36
C THR A 16 19.91 -0.75 -7.31
N ARG A 17 20.35 -1.80 -8.03
CA ARG A 17 19.49 -2.59 -8.94
C ARG A 17 18.32 -3.27 -8.22
N ARG A 18 18.43 -3.50 -6.91
CA ARG A 18 17.38 -4.10 -6.08
C ARG A 18 16.51 -3.08 -5.36
N VAL A 19 16.77 -1.78 -5.52
CA VAL A 19 15.98 -0.74 -4.86
C VAL A 19 14.81 -0.40 -5.78
N PRO A 20 13.56 -0.61 -5.36
CA PRO A 20 12.41 -0.21 -6.16
C PRO A 20 12.39 1.31 -6.30
N THR A 21 12.62 1.81 -7.51
CA THR A 21 12.50 3.23 -7.83
C THR A 21 11.03 3.57 -8.02
N MET A 22 10.56 4.67 -7.41
CA MET A 22 9.21 5.17 -7.65
C MET A 22 9.04 5.53 -9.14
N GLN A 23 8.07 4.91 -9.81
CA GLN A 23 7.78 5.22 -11.21
C GLN A 23 7.14 6.61 -11.31
N ALA A 24 7.72 7.47 -12.15
CA ALA A 24 7.13 8.77 -12.50
C ALA A 24 5.85 8.56 -13.31
N GLY A 25 4.82 9.37 -13.06
CA GLY A 25 3.53 9.28 -13.76
C GLY A 25 2.60 8.16 -13.26
N SER A 26 2.88 7.56 -12.09
CA SER A 26 1.93 6.66 -11.44
C SER A 26 0.82 7.48 -10.79
N TRP A 27 -0.43 6.97 -10.77
CA TRP A 27 -1.51 7.57 -9.98
C TRP A 27 -1.15 7.77 -8.49
N ARG A 28 -0.15 7.03 -7.99
CA ARG A 28 0.41 7.18 -6.64
C ARG A 28 1.41 8.34 -6.50
N THR A 29 2.04 8.76 -7.59
CA THR A 29 3.18 9.69 -7.63
C THR A 29 2.89 10.99 -8.38
N GLU A 30 1.75 11.10 -9.08
CA GLU A 30 1.38 12.23 -9.96
C GLU A 30 0.93 13.51 -9.21
N GLY A 31 1.76 14.04 -8.31
CA GLY A 31 1.60 15.37 -7.70
C GLY A 31 0.40 15.57 -6.76
N MET A 32 -0.54 14.62 -6.72
CA MET A 32 -1.72 14.67 -5.84
C MET A 32 -1.40 14.23 -4.41
N THR A 33 -1.96 14.95 -3.44
CA THR A 33 -1.99 14.54 -2.04
C THR A 33 -2.87 13.30 -1.83
N SER A 34 -2.68 12.57 -0.72
CA SER A 34 -3.52 11.41 -0.38
C SER A 34 -5.00 11.75 -0.32
N THR A 35 -5.35 12.92 0.22
CA THR A 35 -6.72 13.44 0.27
C THR A 35 -7.30 13.64 -1.13
N GLN A 36 -6.55 14.25 -2.04
CA GLN A 36 -6.98 14.45 -3.44
C GLN A 36 -7.20 13.11 -4.17
N ARG A 37 -6.45 12.07 -3.79
CA ARG A 37 -6.66 10.70 -4.32
C ARG A 37 -7.87 9.97 -3.74
N GLY A 38 -8.54 10.56 -2.75
CA GLY A 38 -9.75 9.99 -2.12
C GLY A 38 -9.58 9.59 -0.66
N TYR A 39 -8.34 9.54 -0.12
CA TYR A 39 -8.05 9.06 1.24
C TYR A 39 -8.25 10.14 2.34
N GLY A 40 -9.18 11.07 2.15
CA GLY A 40 -9.49 12.17 3.08
C GLY A 40 -10.48 11.83 4.19
N TYR A 41 -11.08 12.85 4.81
CA TYR A 41 -12.06 12.70 5.90
C TYR A 41 -13.26 11.80 5.53
N LYS A 42 -13.82 11.96 4.33
CA LYS A 42 -14.93 11.12 3.84
C LYS A 42 -14.55 9.63 3.85
N TRP A 43 -13.32 9.31 3.46
CA TRP A 43 -12.82 7.95 3.49
C TRP A 43 -12.66 7.44 4.92
N GLN A 44 -12.11 8.26 5.82
CA GLN A 44 -11.96 7.87 7.23
C GLN A 44 -13.31 7.49 7.86
N LYS A 45 -14.35 8.29 7.64
CA LYS A 45 -15.71 8.00 8.13
C LYS A 45 -16.30 6.73 7.52
N ALA A 46 -16.13 6.55 6.21
CA ALA A 46 -16.63 5.36 5.52
C ALA A 46 -15.90 4.09 5.97
N ARG A 47 -14.58 4.16 6.13
CA ARG A 47 -13.71 3.12 6.66
C ARG A 47 -14.13 2.70 8.07
N GLU A 48 -14.34 3.66 8.97
CA GLU A 48 -14.83 3.39 10.33
C GLU A 48 -16.17 2.63 10.31
N GLY A 49 -17.12 3.10 9.49
CA GLY A 49 -18.41 2.43 9.35
C GLY A 49 -18.27 1.01 8.82
N PHE A 50 -17.45 0.81 7.78
CA PHE A 50 -17.24 -0.51 7.19
C PHE A 50 -16.60 -1.49 8.17
N LEU A 51 -15.57 -1.06 8.93
CA LEU A 51 -14.91 -1.92 9.93
C LEU A 51 -15.82 -2.27 11.11
N ARG A 52 -16.80 -1.42 11.45
CA ARG A 52 -17.81 -1.77 12.46
C ARG A 52 -18.73 -2.89 11.98
N SER A 53 -19.10 -2.89 10.71
CA SER A 53 -19.94 -3.93 10.10
C SER A 53 -19.17 -5.19 9.71
N HIS A 54 -17.87 -5.06 9.43
CA HIS A 54 -16.97 -6.15 9.02
C HIS A 54 -15.75 -6.16 9.95
N PRO A 55 -15.92 -6.58 11.22
CA PRO A 55 -14.88 -6.45 12.23
C PRO A 55 -13.75 -7.46 12.11
N LEU A 56 -13.92 -8.50 11.28
CA LEU A 56 -12.96 -9.60 11.13
C LEU A 56 -12.19 -9.53 9.82
N CYS A 57 -10.96 -10.03 9.85
CA CYS A 57 -10.12 -10.19 8.67
C CYS A 57 -10.65 -11.37 7.82
N VAL A 58 -11.10 -11.08 6.59
CA VAL A 58 -11.67 -12.11 5.71
C VAL A 58 -10.67 -13.21 5.34
N MET A 59 -9.38 -12.86 5.27
CA MET A 59 -8.32 -13.86 5.01
C MET A 59 -8.02 -14.72 6.23
N CYS A 60 -8.08 -14.16 7.44
CA CYS A 60 -7.97 -14.98 8.65
C CYS A 60 -9.15 -15.93 8.76
N GLU A 61 -10.38 -15.47 8.48
CA GLU A 61 -11.57 -16.32 8.52
C GLU A 61 -11.46 -17.49 7.53
N ALA A 62 -10.97 -17.24 6.31
CA ALA A 62 -10.69 -18.29 5.33
C ALA A 62 -9.66 -19.33 5.82
N GLU A 63 -8.75 -18.93 6.70
CA GLU A 63 -7.77 -19.80 7.37
C GLU A 63 -8.30 -20.40 8.69
N SER A 64 -9.60 -20.27 8.99
CA SER A 64 -10.22 -20.69 10.25
C SER A 64 -9.63 -19.99 11.49
N ARG A 65 -9.16 -18.75 11.34
CA ARG A 65 -8.64 -17.90 12.42
C ARG A 65 -9.53 -16.67 12.62
N ILE A 66 -9.72 -16.28 13.87
CA ILE A 66 -10.44 -15.05 14.22
C ILE A 66 -9.42 -13.96 14.52
N THR A 67 -9.42 -12.89 13.73
CA THR A 67 -8.55 -11.74 13.95
C THR A 67 -9.28 -10.47 13.56
N VAL A 68 -9.17 -9.45 14.40
CA VAL A 68 -9.78 -8.14 14.16
C VAL A 68 -9.18 -7.51 12.91
N ALA A 69 -10.03 -7.03 12.01
CA ALA A 69 -9.61 -6.22 10.88
C ALA A 69 -9.28 -4.79 11.32
N THR A 70 -8.17 -4.28 10.83
CA THR A 70 -7.71 -2.92 11.10
C THR A 70 -7.53 -2.12 9.81
N VAL A 71 -7.70 -2.74 8.65
CA VAL A 71 -7.53 -2.10 7.34
C VAL A 71 -8.74 -2.42 6.47
N VAL A 72 -9.21 -1.42 5.73
CA VAL A 72 -10.13 -1.63 4.61
C VAL A 72 -9.29 -1.54 3.36
N ASP A 73 -9.34 -2.60 2.59
CA ASP A 73 -8.57 -2.80 1.38
C ASP A 73 -9.50 -2.89 0.16
N HIS A 74 -8.98 -2.50 -1.01
CA HIS A 74 -9.69 -2.63 -2.28
C HIS A 74 -9.30 -3.96 -2.92
N LYS A 75 -10.25 -4.90 -3.07
CA LYS A 75 -10.04 -6.22 -3.68
C LYS A 75 -9.37 -6.06 -5.05
N ILE A 76 -9.98 -5.22 -5.90
CA ILE A 76 -9.44 -4.77 -7.18
C ILE A 76 -8.77 -3.40 -6.96
N PRO A 77 -7.46 -3.25 -7.23
CA PRO A 77 -6.77 -1.98 -7.11
C PRO A 77 -7.40 -0.91 -8.00
N HIS A 78 -7.89 0.17 -7.41
CA HIS A 78 -8.65 1.19 -8.14
C HIS A 78 -7.81 2.02 -9.13
N ARG A 79 -6.49 2.07 -8.97
CA ARG A 79 -5.54 2.76 -9.89
C ARG A 79 -5.93 4.21 -10.27
N GLY A 80 -6.61 4.92 -9.39
CA GLY A 80 -7.12 6.28 -9.61
C GLY A 80 -8.60 6.38 -9.99
N ASP A 81 -9.26 5.28 -10.36
CA ASP A 81 -10.70 5.23 -10.62
C ASP A 81 -11.50 5.49 -9.34
N GLN A 82 -12.22 6.61 -9.30
CA GLN A 82 -13.02 7.00 -8.13
C GLN A 82 -14.31 6.20 -7.99
N ALA A 83 -14.91 5.69 -9.08
CA ALA A 83 -16.08 4.84 -8.98
C ALA A 83 -15.71 3.52 -8.31
N LEU A 84 -14.60 2.91 -8.74
CA LEU A 84 -14.08 1.67 -8.16
C LEU A 84 -13.53 1.87 -6.73
N PHE A 85 -13.01 3.06 -6.42
CA PHE A 85 -12.59 3.43 -5.06
C PHE A 85 -13.77 3.43 -4.07
N TRP A 86 -14.92 3.99 -4.48
CA TRP A 86 -16.11 4.14 -3.63
C TRP A 86 -17.07 2.96 -3.69
N ASP A 87 -16.82 1.96 -4.55
CA ASP A 87 -17.58 0.71 -4.57
C ASP A 87 -17.32 -0.11 -3.31
N LYS A 88 -18.33 -0.17 -2.42
CA LYS A 88 -18.26 -0.97 -1.20
C LYS A 88 -18.18 -2.48 -1.47
N GLY A 89 -18.68 -2.95 -2.61
CA GLY A 89 -18.53 -4.35 -3.03
C GLY A 89 -17.08 -4.73 -3.31
N ASN A 90 -16.28 -3.74 -3.73
CA ASN A 90 -14.84 -3.86 -3.91
C ASN A 90 -14.05 -3.74 -2.60
N TRP A 91 -14.68 -3.45 -1.47
CA TRP A 91 -13.98 -3.37 -0.18
C TRP A 91 -13.88 -4.74 0.50
N GLN A 92 -12.80 -4.95 1.25
CA GLN A 92 -12.63 -6.08 2.15
C GLN A 92 -11.94 -5.64 3.45
N SER A 93 -12.28 -6.32 4.56
CA SER A 93 -11.71 -6.08 5.88
C SER A 93 -10.52 -7.01 6.10
N LEU A 94 -9.34 -6.44 6.37
CA LEU A 94 -8.10 -7.19 6.55
C LEU A 94 -7.39 -6.81 7.86
N CYS A 95 -6.66 -7.75 8.44
CA CYS A 95 -5.67 -7.44 9.46
C CYS A 95 -4.42 -6.82 8.81
N ALA A 96 -3.62 -6.10 9.60
CA ALA A 96 -2.40 -5.44 9.10
C ALA A 96 -1.41 -6.43 8.45
N THR A 97 -1.31 -7.66 8.98
CA THR A 97 -0.41 -8.70 8.46
C THR A 97 -0.81 -9.17 7.08
N HIS A 98 -2.06 -9.59 6.89
CA HIS A 98 -2.54 -10.04 5.57
C HIS A 98 -2.52 -8.91 4.54
N HIS A 99 -2.91 -7.69 4.94
CA HIS A 99 -2.86 -6.52 4.06
C HIS A 99 -1.44 -6.21 3.59
N SER A 100 -0.44 -6.23 4.48
CA SER A 100 0.94 -5.87 4.14
C SER A 100 1.74 -6.97 3.44
N ARG A 101 1.34 -8.25 3.62
CA ARG A 101 2.10 -9.40 3.10
C ARG A 101 1.40 -10.08 1.93
N ASP A 102 0.21 -10.62 2.18
CA ASP A 102 -0.43 -11.56 1.26
C ASP A 102 -1.16 -10.78 0.17
N LYS A 103 -1.91 -9.74 0.53
CA LYS A 103 -2.56 -8.85 -0.46
C LYS A 103 -1.55 -8.12 -1.34
N GLN A 104 -0.48 -7.57 -0.76
CA GLN A 104 0.58 -6.92 -1.55
C GLN A 104 1.24 -7.89 -2.54
N ARG A 105 1.42 -9.16 -2.15
CA ARG A 105 1.97 -10.20 -3.02
C ARG A 105 1.02 -10.58 -4.15
N GLU A 106 -0.28 -10.65 -3.86
CA GLU A 106 -1.31 -10.88 -4.88
C GLU A 106 -1.35 -9.75 -5.90
N GLU A 107 -1.33 -8.50 -5.44
CA GLU A 107 -1.32 -7.33 -6.34
C GLU A 107 -0.07 -7.25 -7.21
N ALA A 108 1.10 -7.61 -6.67
CA ALA A 108 2.35 -7.59 -7.42
C ALA A 108 2.39 -8.64 -8.56
N ARG A 109 1.47 -9.60 -8.56
CA ARG A 109 1.34 -10.62 -9.62
C ARG A 109 0.37 -10.22 -10.73
N LEU A 110 -0.38 -9.11 -10.58
CA LEU A 110 -1.37 -8.60 -11.52
C LEU A 110 -0.82 -7.44 -12.36
#